data_AF-A0A9E2AY49-F1
#
_entry.id   AF-A0A9E2AY49-F1
#
_cell.length_a   1.000
_cell.length_b   1.000
_cell.length_c   1.000
_cell.angle_alpha   90.00
_cell.angle_beta   90.00
_cell.angle_gamma   90.00
#
_symmetry.space_group_name_H-M   'P 1'
#
loop_
_entity.id
_entity.type
_entity.pdbx_description
1 polymer ?
#
loop_
_entity_poly.entity_id
_entity_poly.type
_entity_poly.pdbx_seq_one_letter_code
_entity_poly.pdbx_strand_id
1 'polypeptide(L)' 'VNGADLTLQNAQQVIGGMFGWQEGQEITLDLERNGEAIVINTVLSKAYATTQSLVEDEAATEEQIALRNAWLKG' A
#
# COMPACT_ATOMS: atom_id res chain seq x y z
N VAL A 1 15.19 -3.83 -12.11
CA VAL A 1 14.42 -4.34 -10.95
C VAL A 1 14.87 -5.75 -10.62
N ASN A 2 15.64 -5.95 -9.54
CA ASN A 2 16.25 -7.25 -9.19
C ASN A 2 16.93 -7.93 -10.39
N GLY A 3 17.68 -7.15 -11.18
CA GLY A 3 18.36 -7.62 -12.40
C GLY A 3 17.48 -7.79 -13.65
N ALA A 4 16.16 -7.60 -13.56
CA ALA A 4 15.26 -7.59 -14.71
C ALA A 4 14.99 -6.16 -15.21
N ASP A 5 15.06 -5.96 -16.53
CA ASP A 5 14.65 -4.70 -17.17
C ASP A 5 13.14 -4.52 -17.07
N LEU A 6 12.69 -3.30 -16.76
CA LEU A 6 11.27 -2.94 -16.82
C LEU A 6 10.99 -2.30 -18.19
N THR A 7 10.22 -2.99 -19.02
CA THR A 7 9.83 -2.56 -20.36
C THR A 7 8.30 -2.54 -20.49
N LEU A 8 7.76 -1.87 -21.51
CA LEU A 8 6.31 -1.89 -21.76
C LEU A 8 5.78 -3.32 -22.00
N GLN A 9 6.61 -4.20 -22.57
CA GLN A 9 6.24 -5.58 -22.89
C GLN A 9 6.13 -6.46 -21.64
N ASN A 10 6.92 -6.17 -20.59
CA ASN A 10 6.95 -6.99 -19.37
C ASN A 10 6.43 -6.27 -18.12
N ALA A 11 5.95 -5.03 -18.24
CA ALA A 11 5.54 -4.20 -17.11
C ALA A 11 4.53 -4.89 -16.20
N GLN A 12 3.51 -5.54 -16.77
CA GLN A 12 2.50 -6.27 -15.98
C GLN A 12 3.12 -7.39 -15.16
N GLN A 13 4.08 -8.13 -15.73
CA GLN A 13 4.74 -9.24 -15.04
C GLN A 13 5.67 -8.71 -13.93
N VAL A 14 6.49 -7.72 -14.24
CA VAL A 14 7.47 -7.18 -13.29
C VAL A 14 6.77 -6.47 -12.14
N ILE A 15 5.86 -5.53 -12.44
CA ILE A 15 5.10 -4.79 -11.42
C ILE A 15 4.15 -5.75 -10.67
N GLY A 16 3.53 -6.69 -11.38
CA GLY A 16 2.73 -7.76 -10.77
C GLY A 16 3.50 -8.56 -9.73
N GLY A 17 4.75 -8.93 -10.05
CA GLY A 17 5.65 -9.63 -9.12
C GLY A 17 6.03 -8.80 -7.89
N MET A 18 6.10 -7.47 -8.02
CA MET A 18 6.41 -6.57 -6.89
C MET A 18 5.32 -6.59 -5.81
N PHE A 19 4.06 -6.86 -6.16
CA PHE A 19 2.98 -7.02 -5.16
C PHE A 19 3.18 -8.25 -4.26
N GLY A 20 3.97 -9.23 -4.70
CA GLY A 20 4.32 -10.40 -3.90
C GLY A 20 5.49 -10.16 -2.94
N TRP A 21 6.15 -9.00 -2.99
CA TRP A 21 7.28 -8.70 -2.12
C TRP A 21 6.88 -8.61 -0.66
N GLN A 22 7.78 -9.05 0.21
CA GLN A 22 7.56 -9.14 1.65
C GLN A 22 8.49 -8.21 2.42
N GLU A 23 8.07 -7.80 3.62
CA GLU A 23 8.95 -7.13 4.58
C GLU A 23 10.19 -8.00 4.85
N GLY A 24 11.36 -7.36 4.96
CA GLY A 24 12.65 -8.04 5.16
C GLY A 24 13.30 -8.56 3.89
N GLN A 25 12.65 -8.49 2.72
CA GLN A 25 13.25 -8.90 1.46
C GLN A 25 14.25 -7.86 0.95
N GLU A 26 15.45 -8.32 0.54
CA GLU A 26 16.40 -7.48 -0.18
C GLU A 26 15.93 -7.22 -1.62
N ILE A 27 16.06 -5.97 -2.06
CA ILE A 27 15.71 -5.53 -3.41
C ILE A 27 16.80 -4.64 -4.00
N THR A 28 16.91 -4.69 -5.33
CA THR A 28 17.72 -3.77 -6.11
C THR A 28 16.90 -3.08 -7.19
N LEU A 29 17.01 -1.75 -7.27
CA LEU A 29 16.34 -0.92 -8.28
C LEU A 29 17.33 0.07 -8.85
N ASP A 30 17.46 0.04 -10.17
CA ASP A 30 18.15 1.08 -10.92
C ASP A 30 17.07 2.03 -11.48
N LEU A 31 17.11 3.29 -11.05
CA LEU A 31 16.13 4.32 -11.40
C LEU A 31 16.82 5.48 -12.10
N GLU A 32 16.20 6.00 -13.15
CA GLU A 32 16.55 7.31 -13.68
C GLU A 32 15.56 8.34 -13.11
N ARG A 33 16.08 9.40 -12.50
CA ARG A 33 15.26 10.51 -12.00
C ARG A 33 15.95 11.83 -12.33
N ASN A 34 15.24 12.70 -13.05
CA ASN A 34 15.76 13.99 -13.51
C ASN A 34 17.06 13.88 -14.34
N GLY A 35 17.22 12.79 -15.10
CA GLY A 35 18.44 12.52 -15.89
C GLY A 35 19.62 11.96 -15.09
N GLU A 36 19.45 11.70 -13.79
CA GLU A 36 20.47 11.07 -12.95
C GLU A 36 20.11 9.62 -12.64
N ALA A 37 21.11 8.75 -12.67
CA ALA A 37 20.99 7.35 -12.27
C ALA A 37 21.08 7.22 -10.75
N ILE A 38 20.09 6.55 -10.16
CA ILE A 38 19.98 6.26 -8.73
C ILE A 38 19.91 4.74 -8.58
N VAL A 39 20.89 4.17 -7.88
CA VAL A 39 20.88 2.75 -7.50
C VAL A 39 20.36 2.62 -6.08
N ILE A 40 19.28 1.86 -5.91
CA ILE A 40 18.71 1.51 -4.62
C ILE A 40 19.05 0.05 -4.36
N ASN A 41 19.78 -0.21 -3.28
CA ASN A 41 19.98 -1.54 -2.73
C ASN A 41 19.57 -1.50 -1.26
N THR A 42 18.44 -2.11 -0.92
CA THR A 42 17.86 -2.00 0.42
C THR A 42 17.08 -3.25 0.81
N VAL A 43 16.83 -3.37 2.10
CA VAL A 43 15.85 -4.30 2.68
C VAL A 43 14.50 -3.58 2.74
N LEU A 44 13.42 -4.25 2.30
CA LEU A 44 12.06 -3.71 2.39
C LEU A 44 11.62 -3.60 3.85
N SER A 45 11.20 -2.40 4.25
CA SER A 45 10.53 -2.16 5.52
C SER A 45 9.02 -2.43 5.41
N LYS A 46 8.36 -2.62 6.56
CA LYS A 46 6.91 -2.67 6.62
C LYS A 46 6.28 -1.46 5.92
N ALA A 47 5.36 -1.72 4.99
CA ALA A 47 4.55 -0.68 4.39
C ALA A 47 3.44 -0.27 5.36
N TYR A 48 3.23 1.05 5.49
CA TYR A 48 2.13 1.63 6.26
C TYR A 48 1.25 2.43 5.31
N ALA A 49 -0.06 2.25 5.43
CA ALA A 49 -1.05 3.09 4.76
C ALA A 49 -1.77 3.93 5.83
N THR A 50 -2.02 5.19 5.52
CA THR A 50 -2.95 5.99 6.33
C THR A 50 -4.36 5.52 6.00
N THR A 51 -5.08 5.02 7.00
CA THR A 51 -6.48 4.63 6.84
C THR A 51 -7.37 5.60 7.62
N GLN A 52 -8.57 5.83 7.10
CA GLN A 52 -9.65 6.48 7.81
C GLN A 52 -10.76 5.45 7.98
N SER A 53 -11.27 5.30 9.19
CA SER A 53 -12.38 4.41 9.52
C SER A 53 -13.47 5.17 10.24
N LEU A 54 -14.72 4.86 9.90
CA LEU A 54 -15.86 5.22 10.73
C LEU A 54 -15.89 4.25 11.91
N VAL A 55 -15.81 4.77 13.12
CA VAL A 55 -15.94 4.01 14.36
C VAL A 55 -17.12 4.55 15.15
N GLU A 56 -17.64 3.73 16.07
CA GLU A 56 -18.67 4.19 16.98
C GLU A 56 -18.12 5.29 17.88
N ASP A 57 -18.90 6.34 18.11
CA ASP A 57 -18.58 7.35 19.10
C ASP A 57 -18.93 6.79 20.49
N GLU A 58 -17.92 6.63 21.34
CA GLU A 58 -18.06 6.11 22.69
C GLU A 58 -18.90 7.02 23.61
N ALA A 59 -19.04 8.30 23.25
CA ALA A 59 -19.85 9.28 23.99
C ALA A 59 -21.27 9.44 23.43
N ALA A 60 -21.67 8.62 22.44
CA ALA A 60 -22.99 8.71 21.83
C ALA A 60 -24.12 8.43 22.83
N THR A 61 -25.20 9.21 22.72
CA THR A 61 -26.45 8.99 23.47
C THR A 61 -27.16 7.72 23.01
N GLU A 62 -28.04 7.19 23.87
CA GLU A 62 -28.85 6.02 23.53
C GLU A 62 -29.70 6.27 22.27
N GLU A 63 -30.23 7.49 22.10
CA GLU A 63 -31.01 7.87 20.93
C GLU A 63 -30.15 7.88 19.63
N GLN A 64 -28.91 8.36 19.69
CA GLN A 64 -27.99 8.34 18.56
C GLN A 64 -27.58 6.90 18.18
N ILE A 65 -27.34 6.04 19.16
CA ILE A 65 -27.04 4.62 18.95
C ILE A 65 -28.25 3.92 18.33
N ALA A 66 -29.45 4.15 18.87
CA ALA A 66 -30.69 3.58 18.34
C ALA A 66 -30.95 4.01 16.89
N LEU A 67 -30.73 5.29 16.57
CA LEU A 67 -30.86 5.83 15.22
C LEU A 67 -29.88 5.15 14.25
N ARG A 68 -28.59 5.09 14.62
CA ARG A 68 -27.56 4.41 13.82
C ARG A 68 -27.94 2.95 13.55
N ASN A 69 -28.36 2.22 14.59
CA ASN A 69 -28.75 0.82 14.47
C ASN A 69 -29.98 0.61 13.59
N ALA A 70 -30.95 1.54 13.61
CA ALA A 70 -32.09 1.50 12.70
C ALA A 70 -31.66 1.74 11.25
N TRP A 71 -30.77 2.71 11.01
CA TRP A 71 -30.26 3.04 9.68
C TRP A 71 -29.40 1.93 9.05
N LEU A 72 -28.53 1.29 9.84
CA LEU A 72 -27.65 0.24 9.34
C LEU A 72 -28.37 -1.11 9.12
N LYS A 73 -29.60 -1.28 9.63
CA LYS A 73 -30.38 -2.51 9.42
C LYS A 73 -31.10 -2.58 8.08
N GLY A 74 -31.24 -1.45 7.37
CA GLY A 74 -31.96 -1.36 6.09
C GLY A 74 -33.47 -1.44 6.24
#